data_AF-A0A148NBQ2-F1
#
_entry.id   AF-A0A148NBQ2-F1
#
_cell.length_a   1.000
_cell.length_b   1.000
_cell.length_c   1.000
_cell.angle_alpha   90.00
_cell.angle_beta   90.00
_cell.angle_gamma   90.00
#
_symmetry.space_group_name_H-M   'P 1'
#
loop_
_entity.id
_entity.type
_entity.pdbx_description
1 polymer ?
#
loop_
_entity_poly.entity_id
_entity_poly.type
_entity_poly.pdbx_seq_one_letter_code
_entity_poly.pdbx_strand_id
1 'polypeptide(L)'
;MNPSELRTLIALNTLVFETLGQPEKEREFNFKSLKRWGLDLIVGKRNGHDAVFVGEFGKHKPSESFEEAGEHFEVIEILSELPKGSKLFARIQMNEGTAFLIGELRDGAQNREVLRLPAPALLMAFARKHSLPHVAEAIRSVGTATELVRQRGQEGKPVPFNQLSNVPRRFLREAKKIEKSMGFGRVSLAYFGENKDKDERFRLSWLVPTVALLDIDCAEKIDKLLSAFK
;
A
#
# COMPACT_ATOMS: atom_id res chain seq x y z
N MET A 1 4.97 27.15 27.41
CA MET A 1 4.51 25.76 27.61
C MET A 1 5.74 24.88 27.55
N ASN A 2 5.99 24.09 28.58
CA ASN A 2 7.16 23.20 28.54
C ASN A 2 6.92 22.05 27.53
N PRO A 3 7.98 21.40 27.02
CA PRO A 3 7.81 20.34 26.02
C PRO A 3 6.96 19.15 26.48
N SER A 4 6.93 18.85 27.79
CA SER A 4 6.16 17.74 28.36
C SER A 4 4.65 18.03 28.36
N GLU A 5 4.26 19.25 28.74
CA GLU A 5 2.90 19.74 28.68
C GLU A 5 2.37 19.75 27.24
N LEU A 6 3.19 20.21 26.28
CA LEU A 6 2.83 20.22 24.87
C LEU A 6 2.59 18.79 24.35
N ARG A 7 3.49 17.85 24.66
CA ARG A 7 3.31 16.43 24.32
C ARG A 7 2.02 15.85 24.91
N THR A 8 1.72 16.19 26.17
CA THR A 8 0.49 15.75 26.83
C THR A 8 -0.75 16.30 26.13
N LEU A 9 -0.76 17.59 25.78
CA LEU A 9 -1.86 18.20 25.04
C LEU A 9 -2.04 17.62 23.64
N ILE A 10 -0.93 17.33 22.95
CA ILE A 10 -0.96 16.62 21.66
C ILE A 10 -1.57 15.25 21.82
N ALA A 11 -1.13 14.46 22.80
CA ALA A 11 -1.67 13.12 23.04
C ALA A 11 -3.19 13.16 23.35
N LEU A 12 -3.62 14.11 24.19
CA LEU A 12 -5.02 14.25 24.60
C LEU A 12 -5.96 14.73 23.48
N ASN A 13 -5.46 15.53 22.54
CA ASN A 13 -6.27 16.15 21.49
C ASN A 13 -5.94 15.62 20.08
N THR A 14 -5.12 14.57 19.98
CA THR A 14 -4.99 13.82 18.74
C THR A 14 -6.29 13.07 18.50
N LEU A 15 -6.93 13.38 17.38
CA LEU A 15 -8.18 12.75 17.00
C LEU A 15 -7.88 11.42 16.32
N VAL A 16 -8.39 10.34 16.92
CA VAL A 16 -8.18 8.98 16.43
C VAL A 16 -9.50 8.42 15.93
N PHE A 17 -9.50 7.93 14.69
CA PHE A 17 -10.63 7.25 14.06
C PHE A 17 -10.17 5.87 13.63
N GLU A 18 -10.86 4.84 14.11
CA GLU A 18 -10.48 3.45 13.88
C GLU A 18 -11.61 2.70 13.20
N THR A 19 -11.22 1.88 12.24
CA THR A 19 -12.02 0.80 11.67
C THR A 19 -11.37 -0.50 12.13
N LEU A 20 -11.89 -1.05 13.23
CA LEU A 20 -11.28 -2.11 14.06
C LEU A 20 -11.29 -3.53 13.46
N GLY A 21 -11.29 -3.67 12.13
CA GLY A 21 -11.08 -4.99 11.52
C GLY A 21 -9.64 -5.47 11.67
N GLN A 22 -9.34 -6.65 11.13
CA GLN A 22 -7.95 -7.04 10.89
C GLN A 22 -7.53 -6.50 9.52
N PRO A 23 -6.28 -6.05 9.34
CA PRO A 23 -5.75 -5.79 8.01
C PRO A 23 -6.04 -6.99 7.12
N GLU A 24 -6.53 -6.72 5.91
CA GLU A 24 -6.89 -7.75 4.94
C GLU A 24 -5.74 -8.76 4.82
N LYS A 25 -6.01 -10.01 5.21
CA LYS A 25 -5.00 -11.08 5.22
C LYS A 25 -4.57 -11.40 3.80
N GLU A 26 -5.49 -11.28 2.86
CA GLU A 26 -5.32 -11.63 1.46
C GLU A 26 -6.40 -10.95 0.61
N ARG A 27 -6.04 -10.59 -0.62
CA ARG A 27 -6.93 -9.99 -1.62
C ARG A 27 -6.87 -10.76 -2.94
N GLU A 28 -8.02 -10.94 -3.60
CA GLU A 28 -8.09 -11.41 -4.99
C GLU A 28 -7.74 -10.26 -5.95
N PHE A 29 -6.87 -10.52 -6.91
CA PHE A 29 -6.49 -9.57 -7.96
C PHE A 29 -6.80 -10.14 -9.34
N ASN A 30 -7.15 -9.26 -10.27
CA ASN A 30 -7.25 -9.62 -11.67
C ASN A 30 -5.86 -9.68 -12.33
N PHE A 31 -5.78 -10.29 -13.52
CA PHE A 31 -4.55 -10.39 -14.30
C PHE A 31 -3.88 -9.03 -14.56
N LYS A 32 -4.68 -7.99 -14.84
CA LYS A 32 -4.17 -6.64 -15.16
C LYS A 32 -3.43 -6.02 -13.98
N SER A 33 -3.68 -6.46 -12.75
CA SER A 33 -2.94 -6.02 -11.56
C SER A 33 -1.45 -6.34 -11.66
N LEU A 34 -1.04 -7.49 -12.21
CA LEU A 34 0.38 -7.82 -12.40
C LEU A 34 1.07 -6.77 -13.27
N LYS A 35 0.46 -6.42 -14.41
CA LYS A 35 0.98 -5.35 -15.27
C LYS A 35 1.01 -4.00 -14.55
N ARG A 36 0.01 -3.68 -13.73
CA ARG A 36 0.01 -2.47 -12.89
C ARG A 36 1.14 -2.51 -11.85
N TRP A 37 1.52 -3.67 -11.36
CA TRP A 37 2.67 -3.87 -10.47
C TRP A 37 4.02 -3.84 -11.21
N GLY A 38 4.01 -3.81 -12.55
CA GLY A 38 5.23 -3.85 -13.35
C GLY A 38 5.76 -5.26 -13.56
N LEU A 39 4.86 -6.24 -13.58
CA LEU A 39 5.20 -7.66 -13.70
C LEU A 39 4.49 -8.29 -14.90
N ASP A 40 5.18 -9.22 -15.55
CA ASP A 40 4.62 -10.18 -16.49
C ASP A 40 4.52 -11.56 -15.83
N LEU A 41 3.46 -12.32 -16.18
CA LEU A 41 3.30 -13.71 -15.75
C LEU A 41 3.90 -14.62 -16.83
N ILE A 42 4.78 -15.52 -16.42
CA ILE A 42 5.59 -16.33 -17.32
C ILE A 42 5.31 -17.81 -17.04
N VAL A 43 5.05 -18.56 -18.10
CA VAL A 43 5.14 -20.03 -18.11
C VAL A 43 6.51 -20.40 -18.64
N GLY A 44 7.20 -21.28 -17.93
CA GLY A 44 8.59 -21.59 -18.23
C GLY A 44 9.11 -22.76 -17.43
N LYS A 45 10.43 -22.84 -17.33
CA LYS A 45 11.10 -23.75 -16.40
C LYS A 45 11.90 -22.97 -15.37
N ARG A 46 11.91 -23.49 -14.14
CA ARG A 46 12.76 -23.05 -13.04
C ARG A 46 13.61 -24.24 -12.62
N ASN A 47 14.92 -24.13 -12.77
CA ASN A 47 15.89 -25.21 -12.53
C ASN A 47 15.48 -26.52 -13.25
N GLY A 48 15.08 -26.41 -14.52
CA GLY A 48 14.68 -27.54 -15.37
C GLY A 48 13.27 -28.10 -15.11
N HIS A 49 12.53 -27.59 -14.13
CA HIS A 49 11.17 -28.05 -13.81
C HIS A 49 10.13 -27.04 -14.29
N ASP A 50 9.00 -27.52 -14.82
CA ASP A 50 7.90 -26.66 -15.25
C ASP A 50 7.40 -25.78 -14.11
N ALA A 51 7.31 -24.47 -14.36
CA ALA A 51 6.96 -23.48 -13.37
C ALA A 51 6.16 -22.33 -13.99
N VAL A 52 5.38 -21.67 -13.14
CA VAL A 52 4.78 -20.36 -13.42
C VAL A 52 5.41 -19.36 -12.46
N PHE A 53 5.96 -18.28 -12.98
CA PHE A 53 6.65 -17.26 -12.19
C PHE A 53 6.40 -15.87 -12.76
N VAL A 54 6.80 -14.82 -12.03
CA VAL A 54 6.73 -13.45 -12.51
C VAL A 54 8.11 -12.92 -12.90
N GLY A 55 8.16 -12.08 -13.93
CA GLY A 55 9.34 -11.30 -14.30
C GLY A 55 9.00 -9.82 -14.43
N GLU A 56 10.02 -8.96 -14.50
CA GLU A 56 9.81 -7.53 -14.75
C GLU A 56 9.13 -7.32 -16.11
N PHE A 57 8.13 -6.44 -16.14
CA PHE A 57 7.30 -6.21 -17.32
C PHE A 57 8.14 -5.79 -18.54
N GLY A 58 8.02 -6.55 -19.64
CA GLY A 58 8.71 -6.29 -20.90
C GLY A 58 10.22 -6.58 -20.89
N LYS A 59 10.78 -7.08 -19.79
CA LYS A 59 12.21 -7.42 -19.68
C LYS A 59 12.55 -8.69 -20.46
N HIS A 60 11.68 -9.68 -20.40
CA HIS A 60 11.94 -11.00 -20.95
C HIS A 60 11.17 -11.28 -22.25
N LYS A 61 11.62 -12.27 -23.02
CA LYS A 61 11.00 -12.73 -24.25
C LYS A 61 10.87 -14.26 -24.29
N PRO A 62 9.89 -14.81 -25.04
CA PRO A 62 9.82 -16.25 -25.29
C PRO A 62 11.15 -16.81 -25.84
N SER A 63 11.49 -18.02 -25.41
CA SER A 63 12.73 -18.74 -25.72
C SER A 63 14.01 -18.13 -25.12
N GLU A 64 13.90 -17.19 -24.18
CA GLU A 64 15.03 -16.67 -23.42
C GLU A 64 15.37 -17.58 -22.23
N SER A 65 16.66 -17.69 -21.92
CA SER A 65 17.15 -18.33 -20.69
C SER A 65 18.02 -17.34 -19.91
N PHE A 66 17.86 -17.30 -18.59
CA PHE A 66 18.61 -16.38 -17.73
C PHE A 66 18.82 -16.97 -16.32
N GLU A 67 19.71 -16.34 -15.56
CA GLU A 67 19.93 -16.67 -14.15
C GLU A 67 19.56 -15.48 -13.26
N GLU A 68 18.80 -15.74 -12.20
CA GLU A 68 18.42 -14.74 -11.21
C GLU A 68 18.40 -15.39 -9.82
N ALA A 69 18.99 -14.72 -8.83
CA ALA A 69 19.06 -15.21 -7.45
C ALA A 69 19.61 -16.65 -7.28
N GLY A 70 20.50 -17.09 -8.19
CA GLY A 70 21.10 -18.44 -8.16
C GLY A 70 20.22 -19.53 -8.75
N GLU A 71 19.13 -19.17 -9.43
CA GLU A 71 18.25 -20.12 -10.12
C GLU A 71 18.27 -19.87 -11.63
N HIS A 72 18.17 -20.97 -12.39
CA HIS A 72 18.10 -20.93 -13.84
C HIS A 72 16.64 -20.89 -14.30
N PHE A 73 16.33 -19.96 -15.18
CA PHE A 73 14.99 -19.76 -15.75
C PHE A 73 15.01 -19.92 -17.26
N GLU A 74 14.00 -20.61 -17.79
CA GLU A 74 13.70 -20.68 -19.23
C GLU A 74 12.30 -20.12 -19.48
N VAL A 75 12.17 -19.14 -20.37
CA VAL A 75 10.88 -18.52 -20.72
C VAL A 75 10.27 -19.28 -21.89
N ILE A 76 9.15 -19.97 -21.67
CA ILE A 76 8.40 -20.63 -22.74
C ILE A 76 7.38 -19.66 -23.33
N GLU A 77 6.58 -19.04 -22.47
CA GLU A 77 5.50 -18.14 -22.86
C GLU A 77 5.31 -17.02 -21.84
N ILE A 78 5.04 -15.81 -22.33
CA ILE A 78 4.57 -14.70 -21.50
C ILE A 78 3.05 -14.65 -21.64
N LEU A 79 2.35 -14.91 -20.55
CA LEU A 79 0.90 -15.01 -20.57
C LEU A 79 0.24 -13.66 -20.79
N SER A 80 -0.89 -13.67 -21.50
CA SER A 80 -1.74 -12.50 -21.70
C SER A 80 -2.99 -12.49 -20.81
N GLU A 81 -3.25 -13.61 -20.12
CA GLU A 81 -4.33 -13.82 -19.17
C GLU A 81 -3.92 -14.84 -18.08
N LEU A 82 -4.72 -14.98 -17.03
CA LEU A 82 -4.51 -16.03 -16.03
C LEU A 82 -4.80 -17.41 -16.65
N PRO A 83 -4.09 -18.48 -16.24
CA PRO A 83 -4.45 -19.84 -16.63
C PRO A 83 -5.94 -20.14 -16.38
N LYS A 84 -6.58 -20.87 -17.29
CA LYS A 84 -8.02 -21.14 -17.22
C LYS A 84 -8.43 -21.75 -15.87
N GLY A 85 -9.44 -21.14 -15.25
CA GLY A 85 -9.96 -21.58 -13.94
C GLY A 85 -9.12 -21.15 -12.74
N SER A 86 -8.00 -20.47 -12.95
CA SER A 86 -7.16 -19.96 -11.86
C SER A 86 -7.57 -18.55 -11.42
N LYS A 87 -7.30 -18.26 -10.14
CA LYS A 87 -7.42 -16.94 -9.53
C LYS A 87 -6.10 -16.51 -8.91
N LEU A 88 -5.76 -15.23 -9.04
CA LEU A 88 -4.59 -14.64 -8.38
C LEU A 88 -5.01 -14.07 -7.03
N PHE A 89 -4.40 -14.58 -5.97
CA PHE A 89 -4.51 -14.02 -4.64
C PHE A 89 -3.16 -13.45 -4.21
N ALA A 90 -3.17 -12.37 -3.44
CA ALA A 90 -1.95 -11.87 -2.84
C ALA A 90 -2.13 -11.51 -1.37
N ARG A 91 -1.06 -11.72 -0.60
CA ARG A 91 -1.00 -11.46 0.84
C ARG A 91 0.34 -10.88 1.23
N ILE A 92 0.40 -10.22 2.37
CA ILE A 92 1.68 -9.84 2.98
C ILE A 92 2.13 -10.91 3.96
N GLN A 93 3.37 -11.36 3.78
CA GLN A 93 4.05 -12.22 4.73
C GLN A 93 5.22 -11.47 5.35
N MET A 94 5.30 -11.47 6.67
CA MET A 94 6.46 -10.97 7.40
C MET A 94 7.49 -12.09 7.53
N ASN A 95 8.74 -11.82 7.18
CA ASN A 95 9.88 -12.70 7.44
C ASN A 95 11.02 -11.87 8.04
N GLU A 96 11.42 -12.20 9.28
CA GLU A 96 12.52 -11.53 10.01
C GLU A 96 12.43 -9.98 9.96
N GLY A 97 11.21 -9.44 10.14
CA GLY A 97 10.97 -7.99 10.12
C GLY A 97 10.81 -7.36 8.74
N THR A 98 10.98 -8.13 7.66
CA THR A 98 10.77 -7.68 6.28
C THR A 98 9.41 -8.12 5.75
N ALA A 99 8.68 -7.21 5.11
CA ALA A 99 7.40 -7.50 4.47
C ALA A 99 7.58 -7.95 3.01
N PHE A 100 6.96 -9.06 2.66
CA PHE A 100 6.94 -9.59 1.30
C PHE A 100 5.50 -9.69 0.78
N LEU A 101 5.27 -9.25 -0.46
CA LEU A 101 4.06 -9.61 -1.18
C LEU A 101 4.24 -11.02 -1.74
N ILE A 102 3.34 -11.91 -1.33
CA ILE A 102 3.25 -13.27 -1.85
C ILE A 102 2.05 -13.33 -2.77
N GLY A 103 2.24 -13.76 -4.01
CA GLY A 103 1.20 -13.99 -4.99
C GLY A 103 1.04 -15.47 -5.28
N GLU A 104 -0.19 -15.96 -5.21
CA GLU A 104 -0.54 -17.37 -5.40
C GLU A 104 -1.59 -17.49 -6.51
N LEU A 105 -1.37 -18.40 -7.46
CA LEU A 105 -2.41 -18.88 -8.36
C LEU A 105 -3.15 -20.05 -7.69
N ARG A 106 -4.47 -19.97 -7.69
CA ARG A 106 -5.36 -21.01 -7.14
C ARG A 106 -6.29 -21.53 -8.21
N ASP A 107 -6.20 -22.81 -8.50
CA ASP A 107 -6.98 -23.51 -9.54
C ASP A 107 -7.97 -24.54 -8.97
N GLY A 108 -8.18 -24.53 -7.65
CA GLY A 108 -9.06 -25.45 -6.92
C GLY A 108 -8.40 -26.77 -6.52
N ALA A 109 -7.28 -27.16 -7.14
CA ALA A 109 -6.53 -28.35 -6.78
C ALA A 109 -5.30 -28.02 -5.92
N GLN A 110 -4.59 -26.94 -6.25
CA GLN A 110 -3.36 -26.53 -5.57
C GLN A 110 -3.22 -25.00 -5.51
N ASN A 111 -2.52 -24.51 -4.48
CA ASN A 111 -2.05 -23.13 -4.41
C ASN A 111 -0.60 -23.10 -4.88
N ARG A 112 -0.31 -22.36 -5.95
CA ARG A 112 1.05 -22.24 -6.50
C ARG A 112 1.54 -20.82 -6.29
N GLU A 113 2.59 -20.65 -5.49
CA GLU A 113 3.28 -19.36 -5.36
C GLU A 113 3.94 -19.01 -6.69
N VAL A 114 3.60 -17.84 -7.24
CA VAL A 114 4.15 -17.33 -8.51
C VAL A 114 4.98 -16.06 -8.32
N LEU A 115 4.91 -15.46 -7.13
CA LEU A 115 5.43 -14.13 -6.83
C LEU A 115 5.83 -14.08 -5.35
N ARG A 116 7.08 -13.66 -5.09
CA ARG A 116 7.56 -13.25 -3.77
C ARG A 116 8.49 -12.05 -3.93
N LEU A 117 7.97 -10.86 -3.63
CA LEU A 117 8.72 -9.61 -3.79
C LEU A 117 8.71 -8.79 -2.49
N PRO A 118 9.79 -8.07 -2.17
CA PRO A 118 9.78 -7.11 -1.06
C PRO A 118 8.67 -6.08 -1.25
N ALA A 119 7.68 -6.10 -0.35
CA ALA A 119 6.52 -5.21 -0.42
C ALA A 119 6.88 -3.72 -0.41
N PRO A 120 7.88 -3.23 0.37
CA PRO A 120 8.26 -1.81 0.34
C PRO A 120 8.76 -1.36 -1.03
N ALA A 121 9.63 -2.15 -1.67
CA ALA A 121 10.20 -1.82 -2.97
C ALA A 121 9.10 -1.81 -4.05
N LEU A 122 8.23 -2.83 -4.03
CA LEU A 122 7.10 -2.93 -4.95
C LEU A 122 6.13 -1.77 -4.79
N LEU A 123 5.77 -1.41 -3.55
CA LEU A 123 4.83 -0.33 -3.28
C LEU A 123 5.38 1.03 -3.73
N MET A 124 6.67 1.29 -3.54
CA MET A 124 7.32 2.51 -4.03
C MET A 124 7.37 2.56 -5.57
N ALA A 125 7.69 1.45 -6.22
CA ALA A 125 7.68 1.35 -7.68
C ALA A 125 6.26 1.54 -8.24
N PHE A 126 5.26 0.92 -7.60
CA PHE A 126 3.85 1.07 -7.93
C PHE A 126 3.39 2.53 -7.82
N ALA A 127 3.68 3.20 -6.69
CA ALA A 127 3.29 4.60 -6.49
C ALA A 127 3.91 5.54 -7.53
N ARG A 128 5.18 5.32 -7.91
CA ARG A 128 5.84 6.10 -8.97
C ARG A 128 5.21 5.84 -10.34
N LYS A 129 5.02 4.57 -10.70
CA LYS A 129 4.44 4.15 -11.98
C LYS A 129 3.06 4.76 -12.22
N HIS A 130 2.24 4.86 -11.18
CA HIS A 130 0.88 5.39 -11.28
C HIS A 130 0.75 6.86 -10.87
N SER A 131 1.87 7.58 -10.71
CA SER A 131 1.86 9.01 -10.35
C SER A 131 1.04 9.30 -9.08
N LEU A 132 1.34 8.56 -8.00
CA LEU A 132 0.76 8.72 -6.67
C LEU A 132 1.77 9.41 -5.72
N PRO A 133 2.08 10.71 -5.92
CA PRO A 133 3.16 11.38 -5.21
C PRO A 133 2.89 11.52 -3.71
N HIS A 134 1.64 11.74 -3.30
CA HIS A 134 1.30 11.94 -1.89
C HIS A 134 1.37 10.63 -1.11
N VAL A 135 1.01 9.50 -1.74
CA VAL A 135 1.25 8.17 -1.17
C VAL A 135 2.75 7.89 -1.08
N ALA A 136 3.51 8.11 -2.17
CA ALA A 136 4.95 7.86 -2.20
C ALA A 136 5.72 8.66 -1.13
N GLU A 137 5.35 9.93 -0.92
CA GLU A 137 5.92 10.80 0.11
C GLU A 137 5.50 10.40 1.52
N ALA A 138 4.29 9.86 1.68
CA ALA A 138 3.74 9.54 2.99
C ALA A 138 4.20 8.18 3.54
N ILE A 139 4.62 7.22 2.71
CA ILE A 139 5.07 5.89 3.18
C ILE A 139 6.20 6.03 4.20
N ARG A 140 5.92 5.66 5.46
CA ARG A 140 6.88 5.67 6.57
C ARG A 140 7.38 4.28 6.91
N SER A 141 6.48 3.30 6.94
CA SER A 141 6.79 1.90 7.24
C SER A 141 5.82 0.98 6.50
N VAL A 142 6.29 -0.22 6.13
CA VAL A 142 5.52 -1.19 5.35
C VAL A 142 5.61 -2.55 6.05
N GLY A 143 4.48 -3.00 6.59
CA GLY A 143 4.27 -4.34 7.16
C GLY A 143 3.05 -5.00 6.52
N THR A 144 2.27 -5.74 7.31
CA THR A 144 0.90 -6.16 6.90
C THR A 144 -0.03 -4.97 6.71
N ALA A 145 0.21 -3.89 7.46
CA ALA A 145 -0.29 -2.55 7.22
C ALA A 145 0.87 -1.60 6.88
N THR A 146 0.59 -0.62 6.04
CA THR A 146 1.49 0.48 5.72
C THR A 146 1.10 1.69 6.56
N GLU A 147 2.09 2.33 7.18
CA GLU A 147 1.91 3.62 7.83
C GLU A 147 2.21 4.75 6.83
N LEU A 148 1.22 5.62 6.63
CA LEU A 148 1.31 6.84 5.85
C LEU A 148 1.37 8.03 6.80
N VAL A 149 2.46 8.82 6.75
CA VAL A 149 2.69 9.96 7.63
C VAL A 149 2.84 11.24 6.83
N ARG A 150 2.09 12.28 7.21
CA ARG A 150 2.29 13.65 6.72
C ARG A 150 2.37 14.61 7.89
N GLN A 151 3.28 15.57 7.82
CA GLN A 151 3.39 16.67 8.78
C GLN A 151 3.63 17.96 8.03
N ARG A 152 2.94 19.03 8.44
CA ARG A 152 3.16 20.38 7.93
C ARG A 152 3.12 21.41 9.06
N GLY A 153 4.03 22.38 8.96
CA GLY A 153 4.08 23.53 9.86
C GLY A 153 4.58 23.24 11.26
N GLN A 154 4.61 24.29 12.09
CA GLN A 154 5.01 24.20 13.49
C GLN A 154 3.88 23.64 14.34
N GLU A 155 4.25 22.79 15.28
CA GLU A 155 3.33 22.23 16.27
C GLU A 155 2.82 23.30 17.23
N GLY A 156 1.61 23.10 17.72
CA GLY A 156 1.00 23.96 18.71
C GLY A 156 -0.02 23.21 19.57
N LYS A 157 -0.91 23.97 20.19
CA LYS A 157 -2.05 23.37 20.88
C LYS A 157 -3.01 22.78 19.84
N PRO A 158 -3.32 21.48 19.88
CA PRO A 158 -4.23 20.91 18.91
C PRO A 158 -5.65 21.42 19.13
N VAL A 159 -6.38 21.53 18.03
CA VAL A 159 -7.77 21.96 17.99
C VAL A 159 -8.66 20.72 18.18
N PRO A 160 -9.64 20.76 19.11
CA PRO A 160 -10.57 19.66 19.31
C PRO A 160 -11.52 19.48 18.12
N PHE A 161 -12.14 18.29 18.01
CA PHE A 161 -12.99 17.90 16.87
C PHE A 161 -14.08 18.93 16.54
N ASN A 162 -14.75 19.47 17.56
CA ASN A 162 -15.85 20.44 17.41
C ASN A 162 -15.40 21.81 16.86
N GLN A 163 -14.10 22.11 16.89
CA GLN A 163 -13.51 23.37 16.41
C GLN A 163 -12.71 23.19 15.10
N LEU A 164 -12.64 21.98 14.56
CA LEU A 164 -12.00 21.74 13.26
C LEU A 164 -12.66 22.56 12.14
N SER A 165 -11.85 23.06 11.21
CA SER A 165 -12.31 23.63 9.93
C SER A 165 -12.87 22.53 9.00
N ASN A 166 -13.44 22.93 7.87
CA ASN A 166 -14.12 22.00 6.96
C ASN A 166 -13.19 20.96 6.33
N VAL A 167 -11.92 21.32 6.05
CA VAL A 167 -10.93 20.46 5.40
C VAL A 167 -10.60 19.22 6.25
N PRO A 168 -10.08 19.35 7.50
CA PRO A 168 -9.81 18.20 8.36
C PRO A 168 -11.07 17.37 8.68
N ARG A 169 -12.25 17.99 8.84
CA ARG A 169 -13.50 17.23 9.04
C ARG A 169 -13.85 16.38 7.82
N ARG A 170 -13.75 16.95 6.62
CA ARG A 170 -14.00 16.22 5.37
C ARG A 170 -12.97 15.10 5.20
N PHE A 171 -11.70 15.37 5.49
CA PHE A 171 -10.65 14.36 5.45
C PHE A 171 -11.01 13.15 6.31
N LEU A 172 -11.31 13.35 7.59
CA LEU A 172 -11.64 12.28 8.53
C LEU A 172 -12.86 11.46 8.07
N ARG A 173 -13.89 12.13 7.54
CA ARG A 173 -15.09 11.46 7.03
C ARG A 173 -14.80 10.60 5.80
N GLU A 174 -14.06 11.12 4.83
CA GLU A 174 -13.73 10.36 3.62
C GLU A 174 -12.73 9.24 3.91
N ALA A 175 -11.76 9.47 4.81
CA ALA A 175 -10.84 8.43 5.29
C ALA A 175 -11.63 7.25 5.87
N LYS A 176 -12.59 7.52 6.77
CA LYS A 176 -13.46 6.49 7.35
C LYS A 176 -14.24 5.68 6.29
N LYS A 177 -14.64 6.28 5.18
CA LYS A 177 -15.30 5.54 4.07
C LYS A 177 -14.32 4.60 3.37
N ILE A 178 -13.10 5.07 3.13
CA ILE A 178 -12.03 4.26 2.51
C ILE A 178 -11.66 3.11 3.45
N GLU A 179 -11.43 3.37 4.74
CA GLU A 179 -11.14 2.34 5.75
C GLU A 179 -12.22 1.26 5.82
N LYS A 180 -13.51 1.65 5.82
CA LYS A 180 -14.62 0.69 5.77
C LYS A 180 -14.57 -0.19 4.52
N SER A 181 -14.20 0.35 3.36
CA SER A 181 -14.08 -0.43 2.13
C SER A 181 -12.89 -1.40 2.15
N MET A 182 -11.85 -1.09 2.92
CA MET A 182 -10.68 -1.97 3.11
C MET A 182 -10.85 -2.93 4.29
N GLY A 183 -11.91 -2.77 5.09
CA GLY A 183 -12.14 -3.54 6.32
C GLY A 183 -11.24 -3.16 7.49
N PHE A 184 -10.23 -2.31 7.29
CA PHE A 184 -9.28 -1.88 8.31
C PHE A 184 -8.75 -0.48 8.02
N GLY A 185 -8.52 0.26 9.10
CA GLY A 185 -7.65 1.43 9.06
C GLY A 185 -7.69 2.22 10.36
N ARG A 186 -6.69 3.07 10.54
CA ARG A 186 -6.60 3.98 11.67
C ARG A 186 -6.00 5.30 11.24
N VAL A 187 -6.79 6.37 11.27
CA VAL A 187 -6.30 7.74 11.14
C VAL A 187 -6.06 8.33 12.53
N SER A 188 -4.89 8.95 12.72
CA SER A 188 -4.56 9.81 13.85
C SER A 188 -4.20 11.20 13.34
N LEU A 189 -4.95 12.22 13.75
CA LEU A 189 -4.76 13.61 13.33
C LEU A 189 -4.61 14.54 14.54
N ALA A 190 -3.45 15.17 14.67
CA ALA A 190 -3.28 16.36 15.51
C ALA A 190 -3.28 17.59 14.61
N TYR A 191 -4.31 18.42 14.72
CA TYR A 191 -4.50 19.60 13.88
C TYR A 191 -4.28 20.87 14.71
N PHE A 192 -3.43 21.79 14.26
CA PHE A 192 -2.99 22.97 15.02
C PHE A 192 -3.57 24.29 14.48
N GLY A 193 -4.49 24.21 13.53
CA GLY A 193 -5.06 25.38 12.83
C GLY A 193 -4.18 25.87 11.68
N GLU A 194 -4.62 26.94 11.04
CA GLU A 194 -3.92 27.56 9.93
C GLU A 194 -2.80 28.50 10.43
N ASN A 195 -1.78 28.74 9.60
CA ASN A 195 -0.84 29.85 9.79
C ASN A 195 -1.40 31.16 9.19
N LYS A 196 -0.60 32.24 9.19
CA LYS A 196 -1.01 33.54 8.62
C LYS A 196 -1.25 33.48 7.10
N ASP A 197 -0.62 32.53 6.42
CA ASP A 197 -0.72 32.31 4.97
C ASP A 197 -1.86 31.34 4.61
N LYS A 198 -2.69 30.94 5.59
CA LYS A 198 -3.78 29.96 5.47
C LYS A 198 -3.33 28.54 5.16
N ASP A 199 -2.08 28.22 5.45
CA ASP A 199 -1.55 26.87 5.36
C ASP A 199 -1.91 26.06 6.59
N GLU A 200 -2.35 24.82 6.36
CA GLU A 200 -2.75 23.90 7.42
C GLU A 200 -1.53 23.41 8.21
N ARG A 201 -1.63 23.45 9.54
CA ARG A 201 -0.59 22.90 10.43
C ARG A 201 -1.12 21.64 11.09
N PHE A 202 -0.42 20.52 10.89
CA PHE A 202 -0.90 19.22 11.36
C PHE A 202 0.19 18.16 11.46
N ARG A 203 -0.12 17.11 12.22
CA ARG A 203 0.49 15.78 12.14
C ARG A 203 -0.59 14.76 11.83
N LEU A 204 -0.34 13.96 10.80
CA LEU A 204 -1.20 12.89 10.34
C LEU A 204 -0.39 11.58 10.33
N SER A 205 -0.94 10.54 10.93
CA SER A 205 -0.55 9.15 10.67
C SER A 205 -1.81 8.37 10.24
N TRP A 206 -1.68 7.57 9.20
CA TRP A 206 -2.76 6.73 8.67
C TRP A 206 -2.24 5.33 8.40
N LEU A 207 -2.75 4.36 9.16
CA LEU A 207 -2.50 2.94 8.93
C LEU A 207 -3.56 2.37 7.99
N VAL A 208 -3.11 1.72 6.91
CA VAL A 208 -3.97 1.06 5.90
C VAL A 208 -3.39 -0.30 5.52
N PRO A 209 -4.18 -1.29 5.06
CA PRO A 209 -3.64 -2.58 4.65
C PRO A 209 -2.70 -2.41 3.46
N THR A 210 -1.49 -2.97 3.55
CA THR A 210 -0.48 -2.85 2.49
C THR A 210 -0.98 -3.48 1.18
N VAL A 211 -1.65 -4.64 1.29
CA VAL A 211 -2.22 -5.32 0.12
C VAL A 211 -3.29 -4.48 -0.57
N ALA A 212 -4.08 -3.72 0.18
CA ALA A 212 -5.09 -2.82 -0.38
C ALA A 212 -4.46 -1.62 -1.12
N LEU A 213 -3.29 -1.15 -0.70
CA LEU A 213 -2.57 -0.08 -1.42
C LEU A 213 -2.01 -0.51 -2.78
N LEU A 214 -1.91 -1.81 -3.04
CA LEU A 214 -1.51 -2.35 -4.35
C LEU A 214 -2.69 -2.47 -5.32
N ASP A 215 -3.90 -2.12 -4.88
CA ASP A 215 -5.06 -1.88 -5.72
C ASP A 215 -5.08 -0.40 -6.13
N ILE A 216 -5.05 -0.13 -7.44
CA ILE A 216 -4.95 1.23 -7.95
C ILE A 216 -6.14 2.10 -7.56
N ASP A 217 -7.36 1.56 -7.54
CA ASP A 217 -8.57 2.33 -7.25
C ASP A 217 -8.58 2.76 -5.78
N CYS A 218 -7.99 1.92 -4.92
CA CYS A 218 -7.77 2.24 -3.51
C CYS A 218 -6.65 3.27 -3.34
N ALA A 219 -5.52 3.05 -4.01
CA ALA A 219 -4.35 3.90 -3.91
C ALA A 219 -4.62 5.34 -4.41
N GLU A 220 -5.36 5.49 -5.52
CA GLU A 220 -5.78 6.80 -6.05
C GLU A 220 -6.70 7.57 -5.08
N LYS A 221 -7.64 6.87 -4.43
CA LYS A 221 -8.52 7.48 -3.43
C LYS A 221 -7.72 8.00 -2.23
N ILE A 222 -6.74 7.22 -1.78
CA ILE A 222 -5.86 7.60 -0.67
C ILE A 222 -4.95 8.76 -1.08
N ASP A 223 -4.31 8.71 -2.25
CA ASP A 223 -3.45 9.78 -2.75
C ASP A 223 -4.20 11.11 -2.87
N LYS A 224 -5.37 11.06 -3.50
CA LYS A 224 -6.27 12.22 -3.60
C LYS A 224 -6.65 12.76 -2.23
N LEU A 225 -6.95 11.89 -1.26
CA LEU A 225 -7.32 12.34 0.07
C LEU A 225 -6.14 12.94 0.83
N LEU A 226 -4.94 12.36 0.69
CA LEU A 226 -3.71 12.90 1.26
C LEU A 226 -3.42 14.30 0.71
N SER A 227 -3.72 14.58 -0.56
CA SER A 227 -3.58 15.93 -1.15
C SER A 227 -4.53 16.99 -0.58
N ALA A 228 -5.55 16.60 0.20
CA ALA A 228 -6.53 17.54 0.73
C ALA A 228 -5.93 18.52 1.75
N PHE A 229 -4.87 18.11 2.43
CA PHE A 229 -4.08 19.01 3.25
C PHE A 229 -3.03 19.66 2.36
N LYS A 230 -3.28 20.93 2.02
CA LYS A 230 -2.27 21.80 1.44
C LYS A 230 -1.24 22.09 2.49
#